data_AF-A0A7K2EHT6-F1
#
_entry.id   AF-A0A7K2EHT6-F1
#
_cell.length_a   1.000
_cell.length_b   1.000
_cell.length_c   1.000
_cell.angle_alpha   90.00
_cell.angle_beta   90.00
_cell.angle_gamma   90.00
#
_symmetry.space_group_name_H-M   'P 1'
#
loop_
_entity.id
_entity.type
_entity.pdbx_description
1 polymer ?
#
loop_
_entity_poly.entity_id
_entity_poly.type
_entity_poly.pdbx_seq_one_letter_code
_entity_poly.pdbx_strand_id
1 'polypeptide(L)'
;MNMYITKKAFSWCSLLVLVVAFLLPGRTVLAPPSSGNVCVTGESPSPFATPSYEETRAALLNPWSIRPIHSGNIDEGTLWLARAMFSESKRRDEQELVGWVVRNRVESEHRGCNSYRSCVLDPFQFSAFIESRPSANFYIGLDLSPISLSIPGWKKTLALAYYIRHADEQLRPFPRTVLHFYSEQSLLDPEISPEWVQDWTPITPARNFQLDEERFRFYSGIP
;
A
#
# COMPACT_ATOMS: atom_id res chain seq x y z
N MET A 1 -21.25 38.56 -8.36
CA MET A 1 -19.87 38.27 -7.92
C MET A 1 -19.37 37.15 -8.81
N ASN A 2 -18.67 37.50 -9.89
CA ASN A 2 -18.25 36.59 -10.95
C ASN A 2 -17.03 35.80 -10.51
N MET A 3 -17.15 34.47 -10.46
CA MET A 3 -16.04 33.57 -10.16
C MET A 3 -15.42 33.07 -11.47
N TYR A 4 -14.20 33.52 -11.76
CA TYR A 4 -13.43 33.14 -12.93
C TYR A 4 -12.97 31.67 -12.80
N ILE A 5 -13.44 30.82 -13.72
CA ILE A 5 -12.94 29.47 -13.94
C ILE A 5 -11.72 29.57 -14.86
N THR A 6 -10.52 29.33 -14.34
CA THR A 6 -9.32 29.15 -15.17
C THR A 6 -8.97 27.67 -15.26
N LYS A 7 -9.23 27.10 -16.45
CA LYS A 7 -8.80 25.78 -16.88
C LYS A 7 -7.26 25.76 -16.95
N LYS A 8 -6.60 24.81 -16.30
CA LYS A 8 -5.25 24.38 -16.69
C LYS A 8 -5.30 22.93 -17.16
N ALA A 9 -5.10 22.78 -18.46
CA ALA A 9 -4.89 21.52 -19.15
C ALA A 9 -3.54 20.93 -18.75
N PHE A 10 -3.53 19.67 -18.33
CA PHE A 10 -2.31 18.89 -18.18
C PHE A 10 -2.13 18.04 -19.43
N SER A 11 -1.16 18.44 -20.25
CA SER A 11 -0.71 17.74 -21.46
C SER A 11 0.13 16.53 -21.07
N TRP A 12 -0.29 15.33 -21.48
CA TRP A 12 0.53 14.12 -21.39
C TRP A 12 1.16 13.88 -22.77
N CYS A 13 2.46 14.17 -22.87
CA CYS A 13 3.26 13.84 -24.03
C CYS A 13 3.42 12.32 -24.18
N SER A 14 3.15 11.88 -25.41
CA SER A 14 3.35 10.55 -25.96
C SER A 14 4.74 9.99 -25.68
N LEU A 15 4.81 8.71 -25.29
CA LEU A 15 6.01 7.90 -25.49
C LEU A 15 5.62 6.69 -26.35
N LEU A 16 6.02 6.75 -27.63
CA LEU A 16 6.12 5.59 -28.51
C LEU A 16 7.05 4.55 -27.87
N VAL A 17 6.61 3.30 -27.79
CA VAL A 17 7.51 2.16 -27.59
C VAL A 17 7.56 1.38 -28.89
N LEU A 18 8.74 1.40 -29.51
CA LEU A 18 9.11 0.64 -30.69
C LEU A 18 9.25 -0.84 -30.29
N VAL A 19 8.49 -1.72 -30.94
CA VAL A 19 8.65 -3.19 -30.83
C VAL A 19 9.81 -3.60 -31.73
N VAL A 20 10.88 -4.16 -31.15
CA VAL A 20 11.92 -4.87 -31.91
C VAL A 20 11.90 -6.33 -31.48
N ALA A 21 11.43 -7.17 -32.39
CA ALA A 21 11.48 -8.62 -32.28
C ALA A 21 12.90 -9.12 -32.56
N PHE A 22 13.45 -9.94 -31.66
CA PHE A 22 14.62 -10.77 -31.96
C PHE A 22 14.21 -12.24 -32.03
N LEU A 23 14.21 -12.77 -33.24
CA LEU A 23 14.25 -14.19 -33.56
C LEU A 23 15.72 -14.62 -33.63
N LEU A 24 16.13 -15.63 -32.87
CA LEU A 24 17.22 -16.52 -33.28
C LEU A 24 16.98 -17.98 -32.80
N PRO A 25 17.53 -18.97 -33.53
CA PRO A 25 17.09 -20.37 -33.49
C PRO A 25 18.05 -21.30 -32.73
N GLY A 26 17.62 -22.54 -32.51
CA GLY A 26 18.52 -23.71 -32.54
C GLY A 26 18.71 -24.47 -31.23
N ARG A 27 18.05 -25.62 -31.14
CA ARG A 27 18.26 -26.69 -30.14
C ARG A 27 19.64 -27.34 -30.28
N THR A 28 20.21 -27.76 -29.14
CA THR A 28 20.95 -29.04 -29.05
C THR A 28 20.68 -29.70 -27.69
N VAL A 29 20.34 -30.99 -27.72
CA VAL A 29 20.10 -31.92 -26.61
C VAL A 29 21.39 -32.71 -26.33
N LEU A 30 21.51 -33.28 -25.11
CA LEU A 30 22.38 -34.36 -24.58
C LEU A 30 23.16 -33.84 -23.35
N ALA A 31 23.21 -34.46 -22.16
CA ALA A 31 22.70 -35.69 -21.54
C ALA A 31 22.77 -35.48 -19.98
N PRO A 32 22.20 -36.35 -19.12
CA PRO A 32 22.02 -36.05 -17.69
C PRO A 32 23.24 -36.47 -16.84
N PRO A 33 23.50 -35.81 -15.71
CA PRO A 33 24.27 -36.42 -14.63
C PRO A 33 23.37 -36.83 -13.46
N SER A 34 23.52 -38.11 -13.10
CA SER A 34 23.72 -38.61 -11.72
C SER A 34 22.68 -38.25 -10.65
N SER A 35 21.92 -39.29 -10.30
CA SER A 35 21.10 -39.44 -9.10
C SER A 35 21.78 -38.94 -7.81
N GLY A 36 21.33 -37.79 -7.32
CA GLY A 36 21.43 -37.40 -5.92
C GLY A 36 20.01 -37.22 -5.39
N ASN A 37 19.51 -38.19 -4.62
CA ASN A 37 18.25 -38.07 -3.91
C ASN A 37 18.37 -36.97 -2.86
N VAL A 38 18.06 -35.72 -3.22
CA VAL A 38 17.66 -34.72 -2.26
C VAL A 38 16.15 -34.91 -2.07
N CYS A 39 15.78 -35.48 -0.92
CA CYS A 39 14.41 -35.48 -0.45
C CYS A 39 14.05 -34.02 -0.13
N VAL A 40 13.63 -33.27 -1.15
CA VAL A 40 12.95 -31.99 -0.96
C VAL A 40 11.52 -32.34 -0.62
N THR A 41 11.22 -32.44 0.67
CA THR A 41 9.84 -32.31 1.17
C THR A 41 9.40 -30.88 0.92
N GLY A 42 9.12 -30.55 -0.34
CA GLY A 42 8.47 -29.32 -0.74
C GLY A 42 6.99 -29.46 -0.45
N GLU A 43 6.60 -29.27 0.81
CA GLU A 43 5.23 -28.90 1.09
C GLU A 43 4.95 -27.63 0.30
N SER A 44 4.12 -27.76 -0.74
CA SER A 44 3.57 -26.61 -1.43
C SER A 44 2.82 -25.80 -0.38
N PRO A 45 3.24 -24.55 -0.08
CA PRO A 45 2.63 -23.79 1.00
C PRO A 45 1.15 -23.61 0.69
N SER A 46 0.32 -23.96 1.67
CA SER A 46 -1.13 -23.79 1.62
C SER A 46 -1.47 -22.38 1.11
N PRO A 47 -2.47 -22.22 0.22
CA PRO A 47 -2.91 -20.92 -0.29
C PRO A 47 -3.48 -19.98 0.80
N PHE A 48 -3.51 -20.43 2.07
CA PHE A 48 -3.91 -19.62 3.22
C PHE A 48 -2.85 -19.56 4.33
N ALA A 49 -1.62 -20.04 4.06
CA ALA A 49 -0.55 -19.95 5.04
C ALA A 49 -0.17 -18.47 5.25
N THR A 50 -0.36 -17.99 6.47
CA THR A 50 0.19 -16.71 6.91
C THR A 50 1.70 -16.71 6.69
N PRO A 51 2.29 -15.60 6.20
CA PRO A 51 3.73 -15.53 6.00
C PRO A 51 4.44 -15.70 7.33
N SER A 52 5.62 -16.32 7.31
CA SER A 52 6.46 -16.40 8.51
C SER A 52 6.94 -15.00 8.94
N TYR A 53 7.39 -14.89 10.18
CA TYR A 53 7.96 -13.65 10.71
C TYR A 53 9.12 -13.15 9.85
N GLU A 54 10.06 -14.03 9.49
CA GLU A 54 11.25 -13.66 8.70
C GLU A 54 10.88 -13.26 7.26
N GLU A 55 9.92 -13.93 6.64
CA GLU A 55 9.41 -13.51 5.32
C GLU A 55 8.78 -12.12 5.39
N THR A 56 7.98 -11.87 6.42
CA THR A 56 7.32 -10.57 6.62
C THR A 56 8.34 -9.48 6.92
N ARG A 57 9.26 -9.74 7.83
CA ARG A 57 10.36 -8.83 8.17
C ARG A 57 11.19 -8.49 6.94
N ALA A 58 11.60 -9.49 6.15
CA ALA A 58 12.36 -9.26 4.93
C ALA A 58 11.60 -8.40 3.91
N ALA A 59 10.29 -8.65 3.76
CA ALA A 59 9.42 -7.88 2.88
C ALA A 59 9.28 -6.42 3.30
N LEU A 60 9.16 -6.14 4.62
CA LEU A 60 9.04 -4.78 5.16
C LEU A 60 10.38 -4.04 5.24
N LEU A 61 11.49 -4.74 5.41
CA LEU A 61 12.83 -4.13 5.36
C LEU A 61 13.26 -3.80 3.92
N ASN A 62 12.74 -4.50 2.92
CA ASN A 62 13.01 -4.22 1.52
C ASN A 62 11.74 -4.28 0.64
N PRO A 63 10.85 -3.29 0.74
CA PRO A 63 9.55 -3.27 0.05
C PRO A 63 9.68 -3.11 -1.49
N TRP A 64 10.88 -2.80 -1.98
CA TRP A 64 11.22 -2.71 -3.40
C TRP A 64 11.41 -4.09 -4.04
N SER A 65 11.86 -5.07 -3.25
CA SER A 65 12.05 -6.47 -3.65
C SER A 65 10.87 -7.39 -3.35
N ILE A 66 9.74 -6.82 -2.89
CA ILE A 66 8.57 -7.60 -2.50
C ILE A 66 8.09 -8.48 -3.65
N ARG A 67 7.91 -9.77 -3.37
CA ARG A 67 7.36 -10.70 -4.36
C ARG A 67 5.85 -10.50 -4.44
N PRO A 68 5.25 -10.54 -5.64
CA PRO A 68 3.80 -10.59 -5.77
C PRO A 68 3.24 -11.80 -5.01
N ILE A 69 2.17 -11.57 -4.26
CA ILE A 69 1.46 -12.64 -3.53
C ILE A 69 0.46 -13.31 -4.47
N HIS A 70 0.28 -14.63 -4.30
CA HIS A 70 -0.73 -15.37 -5.05
C HIS A 70 -2.14 -14.85 -4.71
N SER A 71 -2.98 -14.64 -5.72
CA SER A 71 -4.31 -14.02 -5.54
C SER A 71 -5.21 -14.79 -4.57
N GLY A 72 -5.06 -16.11 -4.48
CA GLY A 72 -5.79 -16.95 -3.53
C GLY A 72 -5.53 -16.62 -2.05
N ASN A 73 -4.44 -15.91 -1.74
CA ASN A 73 -4.06 -15.54 -0.38
C ASN A 73 -4.56 -14.12 -0.02
N ILE A 74 -5.19 -13.41 -0.97
CA ILE A 74 -5.69 -12.05 -0.78
C ILE A 74 -7.19 -12.11 -0.50
N ASP A 75 -7.55 -11.89 0.76
CA ASP A 75 -8.92 -11.75 1.23
C ASP A 75 -9.38 -10.28 1.24
N GLU A 76 -10.64 -10.05 1.62
CA GLU A 76 -11.29 -8.74 1.54
C GLU A 76 -10.54 -7.68 2.37
N GLY A 77 -10.11 -7.99 3.59
CA GLY A 77 -9.42 -7.02 4.44
C GLY A 77 -8.08 -6.55 3.83
N THR A 78 -7.36 -7.46 3.18
CA THR A 78 -6.09 -7.15 2.50
C THR A 78 -6.34 -6.27 1.29
N LEU A 79 -7.43 -6.54 0.55
CA LEU A 79 -7.84 -5.71 -0.58
C LEU A 79 -8.19 -4.28 -0.16
N TRP A 80 -8.99 -4.11 0.90
CA TRP A 80 -9.34 -2.77 1.41
C TRP A 80 -8.14 -2.01 1.95
N LEU A 81 -7.25 -2.68 2.67
CA LEU A 81 -5.99 -2.09 3.12
C LEU A 81 -5.15 -1.59 1.93
N ALA A 82 -5.00 -2.42 0.90
CA ALA A 82 -4.26 -2.06 -0.30
C ALA A 82 -4.88 -0.84 -1.02
N ARG A 83 -6.21 -0.77 -1.12
CA ARG A 83 -6.92 0.35 -1.74
C ARG A 83 -6.58 1.67 -1.03
N ALA A 84 -6.62 1.68 0.30
CA ALA A 84 -6.27 2.85 1.10
C ALA A 84 -4.81 3.25 0.91
N MET A 85 -3.87 2.30 1.02
CA MET A 85 -2.45 2.59 0.79
C MET A 85 -2.21 3.18 -0.61
N PHE A 86 -2.86 2.61 -1.63
CA PHE A 86 -2.70 3.04 -3.02
C PHE A 86 -3.38 4.38 -3.32
N SER A 87 -4.43 4.76 -2.59
CA SER A 87 -5.05 6.07 -2.74
C SER A 87 -4.17 7.18 -2.20
N GLU A 88 -3.50 6.95 -1.08
CA GLU A 88 -2.72 7.99 -0.39
C GLU A 88 -1.34 8.22 -1.00
N SER A 89 -0.65 7.16 -1.46
CA SER A 89 0.68 7.33 -2.02
C SER A 89 1.06 6.30 -3.07
N LYS A 90 2.04 6.65 -3.90
CA LYS A 90 2.77 5.74 -4.80
C LYS A 90 4.17 5.37 -4.29
N ARG A 91 4.65 6.02 -3.21
CA ARG A 91 5.93 5.71 -2.56
C ARG A 91 5.73 4.58 -1.55
N ARG A 92 6.64 3.60 -1.56
CA ARG A 92 6.47 2.35 -0.80
C ARG A 92 6.55 2.57 0.70
N ASP A 93 7.51 3.39 1.14
CA ASP A 93 7.70 3.76 2.54
C ASP A 93 6.45 4.46 3.10
N GLU A 94 5.88 5.40 2.34
CA GLU A 94 4.65 6.11 2.71
C GLU A 94 3.45 5.14 2.75
N GLN A 95 3.32 4.26 1.73
CA GLN A 95 2.30 3.22 1.71
C GLN A 95 2.37 2.31 2.94
N GLU A 96 3.57 1.93 3.36
CA GLU A 96 3.76 1.08 4.54
C GLU A 96 3.24 1.76 5.81
N LEU A 97 3.61 3.01 6.02
CA LEU A 97 3.17 3.76 7.21
C LEU A 97 1.66 3.99 7.21
N VAL A 98 1.06 4.37 6.07
CA VAL A 98 -0.40 4.45 5.93
C VAL A 98 -1.06 3.11 6.26
N GLY A 99 -0.49 2.01 5.76
CA GLY A 99 -0.99 0.66 6.03
C GLY A 99 -0.98 0.33 7.53
N TRP A 100 0.09 0.69 8.24
CA TRP A 100 0.17 0.52 9.70
C TRP A 100 -0.81 1.41 10.46
N VAL A 101 -1.07 2.64 10.03
CA VAL A 101 -2.11 3.48 10.66
C VAL A 101 -3.49 2.84 10.50
N VAL A 102 -3.84 2.37 9.30
CA VAL A 102 -5.13 1.70 9.06
C VAL A 102 -5.25 0.45 9.91
N ARG A 103 -4.19 -0.37 9.99
CA ARG A 103 -4.18 -1.55 10.86
C ARG A 103 -4.36 -1.17 12.33
N ASN A 104 -3.69 -0.13 12.81
CA ASN A 104 -3.87 0.36 14.18
C ASN A 104 -5.32 0.76 14.45
N ARG A 105 -5.97 1.47 13.52
CA ARG A 105 -7.39 1.86 13.63
C ARG A 105 -8.31 0.65 13.75
N VAL A 106 -8.10 -0.38 12.92
CA VAL A 106 -8.87 -1.63 12.99
C VAL A 106 -8.64 -2.33 14.32
N GLU A 107 -7.37 -2.50 14.72
CA GLU A 107 -7.03 -3.18 15.96
C GLU A 107 -7.59 -2.43 17.17
N SER A 108 -7.55 -1.10 17.19
CA SER A 108 -8.04 -0.27 18.30
C SER A 108 -9.53 0.06 18.23
N GLU A 109 -10.26 -0.48 17.26
CA GLU A 109 -11.68 -0.15 17.00
C GLU A 109 -11.94 1.36 16.93
N HIS A 110 -11.02 2.11 16.30
CA HIS A 110 -11.09 3.57 16.26
C HIS A 110 -12.41 4.03 15.63
N ARG A 111 -13.14 4.91 16.33
CA ARG A 111 -14.48 5.37 15.92
C ARG A 111 -15.47 4.23 15.63
N GLY A 112 -15.29 3.07 16.26
CA GLY A 112 -16.13 1.88 16.09
C GLY A 112 -15.85 1.08 14.82
N CYS A 113 -14.77 1.38 14.09
CA CYS A 113 -14.43 0.62 12.89
C CYS A 113 -13.76 -0.73 13.26
N ASN A 114 -14.40 -1.84 12.93
CA ASN A 114 -13.94 -3.19 13.30
C ASN A 114 -13.44 -4.01 12.09
N SER A 115 -13.32 -3.36 10.94
CA SER A 115 -12.83 -3.96 9.70
C SER A 115 -12.11 -2.93 8.84
N TYR A 116 -11.16 -3.38 8.02
CA TYR A 116 -10.46 -2.52 7.06
C TYR A 116 -11.43 -1.74 6.17
N ARG A 117 -12.48 -2.40 5.66
CA ARG A 117 -13.53 -1.74 4.88
C ARG A 117 -14.20 -0.60 5.65
N SER A 118 -14.63 -0.85 6.88
CA SER A 118 -15.29 0.17 7.71
C SER A 118 -14.36 1.34 8.04
N CYS A 119 -13.08 1.09 8.33
CA CYS A 119 -12.13 2.17 8.63
C CYS A 119 -11.78 3.01 7.40
N VAL A 120 -11.77 2.41 6.21
CA VAL A 120 -11.47 3.12 4.94
C VAL A 120 -12.65 3.95 4.47
N LEU A 121 -13.88 3.46 4.68
CA LEU A 121 -15.11 4.17 4.30
C LEU A 121 -15.63 5.11 5.40
N ASP A 122 -14.99 5.16 6.57
CA ASP A 122 -15.34 6.10 7.64
C ASP A 122 -15.20 7.55 7.12
N PRO A 123 -16.24 8.39 7.26
CA PRO A 123 -16.25 9.72 6.68
C PRO A 123 -15.00 10.55 7.02
N PHE A 124 -14.50 11.23 6.00
CA PHE A 124 -13.35 12.15 6.04
C PHE A 124 -11.99 11.51 6.37
N GLN A 125 -11.90 10.17 6.45
CA GLN A 125 -10.63 9.48 6.69
C GLN A 125 -9.76 9.40 5.41
N PHE A 126 -10.38 9.12 4.26
CA PHE A 126 -9.70 8.97 2.98
C PHE A 126 -10.47 9.69 1.88
N SER A 127 -9.92 10.80 1.39
CA SER A 127 -10.59 11.68 0.42
C SER A 127 -10.94 10.97 -0.89
N ALA A 128 -10.15 9.98 -1.26
CA ALA A 128 -10.31 9.19 -2.48
C ALA A 128 -11.60 8.36 -2.53
N PHE A 129 -12.25 8.08 -1.39
CA PHE A 129 -13.44 7.24 -1.29
C PHE A 129 -14.73 8.04 -1.04
N ILE A 130 -14.64 9.37 -0.98
CA ILE A 130 -15.82 10.24 -0.85
C ILE A 130 -16.66 10.11 -2.13
N GLU A 131 -17.90 9.65 -2.02
CA GLU A 131 -18.76 9.30 -3.15
C GLU A 131 -18.93 10.42 -4.18
N SER A 132 -18.92 11.68 -3.75
CA SER A 132 -19.04 12.84 -4.63
C SER A 132 -17.76 13.13 -5.46
N ARG A 133 -16.64 12.46 -5.17
CA ARG A 133 -15.38 12.64 -5.90
C ARG A 133 -15.34 11.71 -7.12
N PRO A 134 -14.95 12.21 -8.32
CA PRO A 134 -14.84 11.39 -9.53
C PRO A 134 -13.92 10.17 -9.40
N SER A 135 -12.93 10.23 -8.50
CA SER A 135 -11.97 9.15 -8.26
C SER A 135 -12.52 7.99 -7.43
N ALA A 136 -13.65 8.14 -6.74
CA ALA A 136 -14.17 7.13 -5.81
C ALA A 136 -14.40 5.78 -6.48
N ASN A 137 -15.06 5.79 -7.65
CA ASN A 137 -15.33 4.56 -8.42
C ASN A 137 -14.04 3.85 -8.84
N PHE A 138 -12.98 4.60 -9.16
CA PHE A 138 -11.69 4.02 -9.52
C PHE A 138 -11.10 3.25 -8.33
N TYR A 139 -10.94 3.89 -7.17
CA TYR A 139 -10.30 3.26 -6.02
C TYR A 139 -11.14 2.15 -5.37
N ILE A 140 -12.46 2.32 -5.31
CA ILE A 140 -13.39 1.27 -4.84
C ILE A 140 -13.39 0.07 -5.80
N GLY A 141 -13.25 0.31 -7.10
CA GLY A 141 -13.25 -0.72 -8.14
C GLY A 141 -11.95 -1.53 -8.25
N LEU A 142 -10.85 -1.09 -7.64
CA LEU A 142 -9.57 -1.83 -7.68
C LEU A 142 -9.72 -3.22 -7.07
N ASP A 143 -9.36 -4.24 -7.81
CA ASP A 143 -9.58 -5.64 -7.43
C ASP A 143 -8.42 -6.55 -7.89
N LEU A 144 -8.67 -7.86 -7.93
CA LEU A 144 -7.71 -8.88 -8.39
C LEU A 144 -7.85 -9.22 -9.88
N SER A 145 -8.69 -8.49 -10.63
CA SER A 145 -8.85 -8.74 -12.07
C SER A 145 -7.57 -8.40 -12.84
N PRO A 146 -7.34 -9.00 -14.03
CA PRO A 146 -6.20 -8.65 -14.88
C PRO A 146 -6.12 -7.15 -15.20
N ILE A 147 -7.27 -6.48 -15.31
CA ILE A 147 -7.35 -5.03 -15.56
C ILE A 147 -6.73 -4.27 -14.39
N SER A 148 -7.21 -4.49 -13.15
CA SER A 148 -6.65 -3.83 -11.97
C SER A 148 -5.18 -4.19 -11.77
N LEU A 149 -4.82 -5.46 -11.96
CA LEU A 149 -3.45 -5.96 -11.82
C LEU A 149 -2.48 -5.41 -12.88
N SER A 150 -2.97 -4.84 -13.98
CA SER A 150 -2.16 -4.13 -14.98
C SER A 150 -1.78 -2.71 -14.54
N ILE A 151 -2.47 -2.14 -13.55
CA ILE A 151 -2.22 -0.79 -13.06
C ILE A 151 -0.83 -0.74 -12.39
N PRO A 152 0.06 0.18 -12.81
CA PRO A 152 1.40 0.30 -12.24
C PRO A 152 1.36 0.46 -10.72
N GLY A 153 2.15 -0.37 -10.04
CA GLY A 153 2.27 -0.36 -8.57
C GLY A 153 1.19 -1.15 -7.82
N TRP A 154 0.04 -1.46 -8.42
CA TRP A 154 -1.09 -2.09 -7.70
C TRP A 154 -0.75 -3.47 -7.13
N LYS A 155 -0.21 -4.38 -7.94
CA LYS A 155 0.28 -5.71 -7.50
C LYS A 155 1.24 -5.62 -6.31
N LYS A 156 2.12 -4.63 -6.40
CA LYS A 156 3.14 -4.35 -5.42
C LYS A 156 2.50 -3.85 -4.11
N THR A 157 1.48 -2.99 -4.18
CA THR A 157 0.74 -2.51 -3.01
C THR A 157 -0.09 -3.60 -2.36
N LEU A 158 -0.73 -4.47 -3.14
CA LEU A 158 -1.42 -5.67 -2.63
C LEU A 158 -0.49 -6.56 -1.80
N ALA A 159 0.71 -6.85 -2.32
CA ALA A 159 1.69 -7.64 -1.59
C ALA A 159 2.12 -6.96 -0.28
N LEU A 160 2.38 -5.65 -0.30
CA LEU A 160 2.76 -4.91 0.90
C LEU A 160 1.63 -4.90 1.94
N ALA A 161 0.39 -4.70 1.52
CA ALA A 161 -0.79 -4.77 2.40
C ALA A 161 -0.93 -6.15 3.05
N TYR A 162 -0.70 -7.22 2.29
CA TYR A 162 -0.70 -8.60 2.81
C TYR A 162 0.32 -8.76 3.93
N TYR A 163 1.57 -8.35 3.71
CA TYR A 163 2.61 -8.45 4.73
C TYR A 163 2.31 -7.59 5.96
N ILE A 164 1.86 -6.34 5.79
CA ILE A 164 1.50 -5.46 6.92
C ILE A 164 0.39 -6.06 7.75
N ARG A 165 -0.66 -6.60 7.12
CA ARG A 165 -1.80 -7.16 7.85
C ARG A 165 -1.42 -8.39 8.69
N HIS A 166 -0.51 -9.21 8.20
CA HIS A 166 -0.08 -10.43 8.87
C HIS A 166 1.22 -10.26 9.69
N ALA A 167 1.80 -9.06 9.72
CA ALA A 167 3.02 -8.79 10.46
C ALA A 167 2.84 -8.97 11.96
N ASP A 168 3.90 -9.42 12.62
CA ASP A 168 4.00 -9.35 14.06
C ASP A 168 4.01 -7.90 14.54
N GLU A 169 3.49 -7.65 15.75
CA GLU A 169 3.45 -6.32 16.34
C GLU A 169 4.83 -5.69 16.54
N GLN A 170 5.88 -6.50 16.69
CA GLN A 170 7.27 -6.05 16.83
C GLN A 170 7.81 -5.38 15.56
N LEU A 171 7.18 -5.62 14.40
CA LEU A 171 7.56 -4.99 13.13
C LEU A 171 6.89 -3.63 12.93
N ARG A 172 5.98 -3.24 13.84
CA ARG A 172 5.24 -1.97 13.75
C ARG A 172 6.21 -0.79 13.86
N PRO A 173 6.14 0.18 12.93
CA PRO A 173 7.08 1.30 12.89
C PRO A 173 6.77 2.39 13.91
N PHE A 174 5.62 2.38 14.56
CA PHE A 174 5.21 3.32 15.60
C PHE A 174 4.27 2.65 16.62
N PRO A 175 3.99 3.25 17.79
CA PRO A 175 3.03 2.68 18.74
C PRO A 175 1.63 2.45 18.13
N ARG A 176 0.88 1.49 18.66
CA ARG A 176 -0.51 1.21 18.21
C ARG A 176 -1.44 2.41 18.38
N THR A 177 -1.10 3.36 19.25
CA THR A 177 -1.85 4.60 19.49
C THR A 177 -1.69 5.65 18.39
N VAL A 178 -0.80 5.44 17.42
CA VAL A 178 -0.71 6.28 16.22
C VAL A 178 -1.87 5.93 15.30
N LEU A 179 -2.87 6.81 15.27
CA LEU A 179 -4.13 6.63 14.55
C LEU A 179 -4.36 7.70 13.49
N HIS A 180 -3.53 8.74 13.44
CA HIS A 180 -3.72 9.87 12.56
C HIS A 180 -2.48 10.15 11.75
N PHE A 181 -2.68 10.55 10.50
CA PHE A 181 -1.65 11.14 9.67
C PHE A 181 -2.27 12.25 8.82
N TYR A 182 -1.46 13.20 8.38
CA TYR A 182 -1.85 14.11 7.31
C TYR A 182 -0.65 14.45 6.44
N SER A 183 -0.95 14.97 5.26
CA SER A 183 0.03 15.45 4.29
C SER A 183 -0.08 16.96 4.15
N GLU A 184 0.99 17.70 4.46
CA GLU A 184 0.99 19.16 4.31
C GLU A 184 0.81 19.56 2.84
N GLN A 185 1.36 18.78 1.90
CA GLN A 185 1.14 18.96 0.46
C GLN A 185 -0.32 18.81 0.03
N SER A 186 -1.16 18.15 0.84
CA SER A 186 -2.59 17.98 0.56
C SER A 186 -3.45 19.06 1.21
N LEU A 187 -2.87 19.96 2.01
CA LEU A 187 -3.55 21.14 2.53
C LEU A 187 -3.65 22.19 1.42
N LEU A 188 -4.86 22.74 1.23
CA LEU A 188 -5.10 23.83 0.28
C LEU A 188 -4.34 25.11 0.69
N ASP A 189 -4.07 25.24 1.98
CA ASP A 189 -3.26 26.29 2.57
C ASP A 189 -2.26 25.64 3.56
N PRO A 190 -0.96 25.62 3.25
CA PRO A 190 0.06 25.02 4.11
C PRO A 190 0.26 25.78 5.42
N GLU A 191 -0.19 27.04 5.54
CA GLU A 191 -0.16 27.77 6.82
C GLU A 191 -1.29 27.33 7.76
N ILE A 192 -2.32 26.64 7.24
CA ILE A 192 -3.46 26.14 8.00
C ILE A 192 -3.27 24.64 8.24
N SER A 193 -2.47 24.31 9.27
CA SER A 193 -2.54 22.97 9.84
C SER A 193 -3.94 22.72 10.41
N PRO A 194 -4.48 21.49 10.31
CA PRO A 194 -5.75 21.16 10.96
C PRO A 194 -5.70 21.55 12.45
N GLU A 195 -6.78 22.10 13.00
CA GLU A 195 -6.79 22.62 14.39
C GLU A 195 -6.31 21.58 15.41
N TRP A 196 -6.61 20.31 15.17
CA TRP A 196 -6.18 19.19 16.02
C TRP A 196 -4.67 18.91 15.98
N VAL A 197 -3.89 19.55 15.12
CA VAL A 197 -2.42 19.42 15.05
C VAL A 197 -1.71 20.39 16.00
N GLN A 198 -2.34 21.53 16.35
CA GLN A 198 -1.65 22.67 16.98
C GLN A 198 -0.97 22.33 18.32
N ASP A 199 -1.51 21.36 19.06
CA ASP A 199 -1.00 20.96 20.38
C ASP A 199 -0.23 19.62 20.39
N TRP A 200 -0.03 18.98 19.22
CA TRP A 200 0.50 17.61 19.15
C TRP A 200 1.84 17.53 18.45
N THR A 201 2.75 16.73 19.02
CA THR A 201 4.07 16.47 18.43
C THR A 201 4.00 15.27 17.48
N PRO A 202 4.52 15.37 16.25
CA PRO A 202 4.56 14.23 15.34
C PRO A 202 5.44 13.11 15.88
N ILE A 203 5.02 11.87 15.65
CA ILE A 203 5.76 10.65 16.01
C ILE A 203 6.66 10.26 14.84
N THR A 204 7.95 10.19 15.11
CA THR A 204 8.94 9.65 14.18
C THR A 204 8.87 8.12 14.18
N PRO A 205 8.74 7.46 13.02
CA PRO A 205 8.84 6.02 12.93
C PRO A 205 10.18 5.47 13.44
N ALA A 206 10.15 4.31 14.11
CA ALA A 206 11.33 3.66 14.69
C ALA A 206 12.33 3.14 13.64
N ARG A 207 11.87 2.83 12.43
CA ARG A 207 12.71 2.45 11.29
C ARG A 207 13.03 3.68 10.44
N ASN A 208 14.20 3.68 9.80
CA ASN A 208 14.60 4.76 8.90
C ASN A 208 13.84 4.65 7.57
N PHE A 209 12.76 5.43 7.43
CA PHE A 209 12.00 5.55 6.20
C PHE A 209 12.46 6.79 5.42
N GLN A 210 12.48 6.71 4.10
CA GLN A 210 12.69 7.89 3.25
C GLN A 210 11.39 8.69 3.17
N LEU A 211 11.10 9.42 4.24
CA LEU A 211 9.96 10.33 4.30
C LEU A 211 10.40 11.74 3.92
N ASP A 212 9.57 12.35 3.11
CA ASP A 212 9.58 13.79 2.97
C ASP A 212 8.71 14.33 4.11
N GLU A 213 9.32 15.09 5.02
CA GLU A 213 8.67 15.54 6.25
C GLU A 213 7.47 16.47 5.97
N GLU A 214 7.44 17.12 4.80
CA GLU A 214 6.31 17.94 4.35
C GLU A 214 5.20 17.08 3.70
N ARG A 215 5.43 15.78 3.50
CA ARG A 215 4.45 14.87 2.88
C ARG A 215 3.65 14.06 3.86
N PHE A 216 4.23 13.60 4.95
CA PHE A 216 3.50 12.77 5.92
C PHE A 216 4.00 13.02 7.34
N ARG A 217 3.06 13.41 8.21
CA ARG A 217 3.26 13.45 9.66
C ARG A 217 2.27 12.51 10.36
N PHE A 218 2.70 11.88 11.45
CA PHE A 218 1.95 10.84 12.16
C PHE A 218 1.72 11.26 13.61
N TYR A 219 0.54 10.99 14.16
CA TYR A 219 0.14 11.48 15.48
C TYR A 219 -0.57 10.40 16.30
N SER A 220 -0.35 10.48 17.61
CA SER A 220 -0.93 9.62 18.64
C SER A 220 -1.74 10.45 19.62
N GLY A 221 -2.79 9.86 20.21
CA GLY A 221 -3.53 10.46 21.32
C GLY A 221 -4.64 11.45 20.95
N ILE A 222 -4.84 11.71 19.65
CA ILE A 222 -5.98 12.50 19.18
C ILE A 222 -7.24 11.61 19.23
N PRO A 223 -8.30 12.02 19.96
CA PRO A 223 -9.52 11.25 20.14
C PRO A 223 -10.31 10.99 18.84
#